data_AF-A0A3N5B0P4-F1
#
_entry.id   AF-A0A3N5B0P4-F1
#
_cell.length_a   1.000
_cell.length_b   1.000
_cell.length_c   1.000
_cell.angle_alpha   90.00
_cell.angle_beta   90.00
_cell.angle_gamma   90.00
#
_symmetry.space_group_name_H-M   'P 1'
#
loop_
_entity.id
_entity.type
_entity.pdbx_description
1 polymer ?
#
loop_
_entity_poly.entity_id
_entity_poly.type
_entity_poly.pdbx_seq_one_letter_code
_entity_poly.pdbx_strand_id
1 'polypeptide(L)'
;MKMCNRCGAENKDKSNFCSNCGAILNNPKPTHSYDKKLIERFMDANIILKLIIIIVAVFVFFVASAWIGHIFFGMPLEFYTEGDATYHLSQFNKLDLDGDGNLTFYEVKGLASDISQDNLSGIFDAADKNNNGVLKGSEFDGYLQFIDKYYKELGKQQKAERKNSAQQKSSSSSSSSNPSFQDEGHEICPVCGGNQFTEFYNSQYGEMNWQCDYCGEIFRSDDEFYIDYWESNGIKCILPALENNLDII
;
A
#
# COMPACT_ATOMS: atom_id res chain seq x y z
N MET A 1 -47.15 -29.14 33.75
CA MET A 1 -45.81 -29.57 33.31
C MET A 1 -45.19 -28.44 32.48
N LYS A 2 -43.85 -28.29 32.50
CA LYS A 2 -43.13 -27.24 31.76
C LYS A 2 -42.26 -27.87 30.68
N MET A 3 -42.27 -27.30 29.48
CA MET A 3 -41.37 -27.71 28.41
C MET A 3 -40.06 -26.92 28.43
N CYS A 4 -38.95 -27.61 28.19
CA CYS A 4 -37.66 -26.97 28.03
C CYS A 4 -37.57 -26.23 26.69
N ASN A 5 -37.34 -24.93 26.72
CA ASN A 5 -37.13 -24.10 25.53
C ASN A 5 -35.86 -24.44 24.73
N ARG A 6 -34.89 -25.15 25.34
CA ARG A 6 -33.64 -25.55 24.68
C ARG A 6 -33.72 -26.90 23.97
N CYS A 7 -34.42 -27.89 24.56
CA CYS A 7 -34.41 -29.26 24.06
C CYS A 7 -35.80 -29.91 23.94
N GLY A 8 -36.89 -29.19 24.22
CA GLY A 8 -38.26 -29.69 24.10
C GLY A 8 -38.72 -30.69 25.16
N ALA A 9 -37.85 -31.10 26.09
CA ALA A 9 -38.19 -32.11 27.09
C ALA A 9 -39.26 -31.61 28.09
N GLU A 10 -40.18 -32.50 28.46
CA GLU A 10 -41.21 -32.24 29.46
C GLU A 10 -40.66 -32.43 30.88
N ASN A 11 -40.89 -31.44 31.75
CA ASN A 11 -40.38 -31.40 33.11
C ASN A 11 -41.50 -31.10 34.12
N LYS A 12 -41.29 -31.53 35.37
CA LYS A 12 -42.24 -31.27 36.48
C LYS A 12 -42.36 -29.76 36.72
N ASP A 13 -43.55 -29.27 37.09
CA ASP A 13 -43.78 -27.81 37.25
C ASP A 13 -42.87 -27.11 38.26
N LYS A 14 -42.31 -27.87 39.22
CA LYS A 14 -41.42 -27.40 40.28
C LYS A 14 -39.92 -27.51 39.97
N SER A 15 -39.50 -28.06 38.82
CA SER A 15 -38.07 -28.15 38.49
C SER A 15 -37.52 -26.81 38.01
N ASN A 16 -36.40 -26.39 38.58
CA ASN A 16 -35.68 -25.18 38.16
C ASN A 16 -34.79 -25.42 36.93
N PHE A 17 -34.40 -26.67 36.68
CA PHE A 17 -33.52 -27.10 35.60
C PHE A 17 -34.15 -28.23 34.79
N CYS A 18 -33.82 -28.29 33.50
CA CYS A 18 -34.23 -29.37 32.61
C CYS A 18 -33.49 -30.65 32.97
N SER A 19 -34.25 -31.71 33.23
CA SER A 19 -33.74 -33.05 33.54
C SER A 19 -32.94 -33.69 32.39
N ASN A 20 -33.16 -33.25 31.15
CA ASN A 20 -32.49 -33.82 29.97
C ASN A 20 -31.22 -33.05 29.56
N CYS A 21 -31.24 -31.71 29.59
CA CYS A 21 -30.14 -30.89 29.05
C CYS A 21 -29.52 -29.90 30.05
N GLY A 22 -30.00 -29.87 31.30
CA GLY A 22 -29.50 -28.99 32.36
C GLY A 22 -29.87 -27.50 32.22
N ALA A 23 -30.60 -27.09 31.18
CA ALA A 23 -30.99 -25.68 30.99
C ALA A 23 -31.94 -25.18 32.09
N ILE A 24 -31.78 -23.92 32.51
CA ILE A 24 -32.67 -23.26 33.48
C ILE A 24 -34.06 -23.06 32.86
N LEU A 25 -35.11 -23.53 33.53
CA LEU A 25 -36.50 -23.48 33.05
C LEU A 25 -37.24 -22.20 33.48
N ASN A 26 -36.74 -21.51 34.51
CA ASN A 26 -37.30 -20.27 35.02
C ASN A 26 -36.30 -19.14 34.78
N ASN A 27 -36.33 -18.53 33.61
CA ASN A 27 -35.76 -17.19 33.46
C ASN A 27 -36.86 -16.22 33.93
N PRO A 28 -36.85 -15.68 35.17
CA PRO A 28 -37.63 -14.48 35.41
C PRO A 28 -37.17 -13.46 34.38
N LYS A 29 -38.10 -12.98 33.53
CA LYS A 29 -37.81 -11.85 32.64
C LYS A 29 -37.16 -10.78 33.52
N PRO A 30 -35.97 -10.25 33.18
CA PRO A 30 -35.40 -9.16 33.94
C PRO A 30 -36.35 -7.97 33.80
N THR A 31 -37.28 -7.83 34.74
CA THR A 31 -38.08 -6.62 34.91
C THR A 31 -37.15 -5.63 35.56
N HIS A 32 -36.33 -4.97 34.74
CA HIS A 32 -35.63 -3.76 35.15
C HIS A 32 -36.71 -2.71 35.41
N SER A 33 -37.23 -2.72 36.63
CA SER A 33 -38.08 -1.66 37.15
C SER A 33 -37.15 -0.48 37.39
N TYR A 34 -36.90 0.28 36.33
CA TYR A 34 -36.27 1.59 36.47
C TYR A 34 -37.23 2.43 37.30
N ASP A 35 -36.76 2.85 38.48
CA ASP A 35 -37.52 3.69 39.39
C ASP A 35 -37.87 4.99 38.67
N LYS A 36 -39.14 5.09 38.25
CA LYS A 36 -39.64 6.17 37.38
C LYS A 36 -39.40 7.55 38.00
N LYS A 37 -39.33 7.62 39.34
CA LYS A 37 -39.02 8.84 40.10
C LYS A 37 -37.57 9.31 39.95
N LEU A 38 -36.65 8.42 39.62
CA LEU A 38 -35.26 8.78 39.39
C LEU A 38 -35.09 9.48 38.03
N ILE A 39 -35.77 8.99 37.00
CA ILE A 39 -35.72 9.55 35.63
C ILE A 39 -36.34 10.94 35.58
N GLU A 40 -37.42 11.20 36.33
CA GLU A 40 -38.06 12.53 36.36
C GLU A 40 -37.18 13.62 37.02
N ARG A 41 -36.24 13.25 37.90
CA ARG A 41 -35.31 14.21 38.52
C ARG A 41 -34.12 14.58 37.64
N PHE A 42 -33.88 13.85 36.55
CA PHE A 42 -32.73 14.08 35.67
C PHE A 42 -33.02 14.98 34.45
N MET A 43 -34.26 15.45 34.28
CA MET A 43 -34.67 16.22 33.10
C MET A 43 -35.13 17.65 33.40
N ASP A 44 -34.45 18.35 34.31
CA ASP A 44 -34.56 19.80 34.35
C ASP A 44 -33.97 20.37 33.06
N ALA A 45 -34.82 20.95 32.21
CA ALA A 45 -34.43 21.48 30.91
C ALA A 45 -33.25 22.48 31.00
N ASN A 46 -33.15 23.20 32.12
CA ASN A 46 -32.04 24.12 32.39
C ASN A 46 -30.71 23.40 32.67
N ILE A 47 -30.73 22.22 33.28
CA ILE A 47 -29.52 21.41 33.52
C ILE A 47 -29.06 20.78 32.20
N ILE A 48 -29.99 20.23 31.42
CA ILE A 48 -29.71 19.64 30.11
C ILE A 48 -29.10 20.70 29.17
N LEU A 49 -29.70 21.89 29.11
CA LEU A 49 -29.20 22.98 28.26
C LEU A 49 -27.77 23.40 28.65
N LYS A 50 -27.46 23.48 29.95
CA LYS A 50 -26.10 23.80 30.41
C LYS A 50 -25.09 22.72 30.04
N LEU A 51 -25.45 21.44 30.12
CA LEU A 51 -24.57 20.35 29.70
C LEU A 51 -24.29 20.39 28.20
N ILE A 52 -25.29 20.68 27.38
CA ILE A 52 -25.11 20.82 25.92
C ILE A 52 -24.15 21.98 25.62
N ILE A 53 -24.31 23.14 26.27
CA ILE A 53 -23.42 24.29 26.07
C ILE A 53 -21.97 23.94 26.45
N ILE A 54 -21.75 23.22 27.55
CA ILE A 54 -20.41 22.79 27.97
C ILE A 54 -19.80 21.83 26.93
N ILE A 55 -20.56 20.85 26.45
CA ILE A 55 -20.07 19.89 25.44
C ILE A 55 -19.68 20.61 24.15
N VAL A 56 -20.52 21.54 23.68
CA VAL A 56 -20.22 22.34 22.49
C VAL A 56 -18.98 23.20 22.70
N ALA A 57 -18.83 23.85 23.85
CA ALA A 57 -17.66 24.66 24.16
C ALA A 57 -16.36 23.84 24.19
N VAL A 58 -16.39 22.63 24.77
CA VAL A 58 -15.26 21.71 24.77
C VAL A 58 -14.93 21.25 23.35
N PHE A 59 -15.93 20.90 22.55
CA PHE A 59 -15.72 20.49 21.16
C PHE A 59 -15.09 21.60 20.31
N VAL A 60 -15.60 22.84 20.43
CA VAL A 60 -15.03 24.01 19.74
C VAL A 60 -13.58 24.26 20.18
N PHE A 61 -13.27 24.09 21.46
CA PHE A 61 -11.90 24.21 21.97
C PHE A 61 -10.97 23.17 21.35
N PHE A 62 -11.39 21.90 21.25
CA PHE A 62 -10.60 20.85 20.62
C PHE A 62 -10.37 21.13 19.13
N VAL A 63 -11.40 21.54 18.39
CA VAL A 63 -11.27 21.89 16.97
C VAL A 63 -10.35 23.09 16.77
N ALA A 64 -10.50 24.15 17.58
CA ALA A 64 -9.63 25.32 17.52
C ALA A 64 -8.18 24.96 17.88
N SER A 65 -7.96 24.11 18.88
CA SER A 65 -6.61 23.67 19.29
C SER A 65 -5.92 22.82 18.21
N ALA A 66 -6.67 21.99 17.48
CA ALA A 66 -6.14 21.22 16.35
C ALA A 66 -5.74 22.13 15.17
N TRP A 67 -6.55 23.14 14.87
CA TRP A 67 -6.23 24.17 13.86
C TRP A 67 -4.99 24.99 14.24
N ILE A 68 -4.89 25.42 15.51
CA ILE A 68 -3.74 26.18 16.01
C ILE A 68 -2.47 25.32 16.00
N GLY A 69 -2.56 24.05 16.39
CA GLY A 69 -1.43 23.10 16.35
C GLY A 69 -0.87 22.92 14.93
N HIS A 70 -1.74 22.85 13.92
CA HIS A 70 -1.34 22.68 12.53
C HIS A 70 -0.58 23.90 11.97
N ILE A 71 -0.97 25.11 12.38
CA ILE A 71 -0.34 26.36 11.94
C ILE A 71 0.99 26.58 12.67
N PHE A 72 1.07 26.26 13.97
CA PHE A 72 2.25 26.58 14.78
C PHE A 72 3.33 25.50 14.81
N PHE A 73 2.98 24.22 14.71
CA PHE A 73 3.97 23.14 14.89
C PHE A 73 4.55 22.57 13.60
N GLY A 74 4.08 22.99 12.42
CA GLY A 74 4.69 22.63 11.14
C GLY A 74 4.92 21.13 10.97
N MET A 75 4.11 20.29 11.63
CA MET A 75 4.22 18.85 11.51
C MET A 75 3.56 18.52 10.16
N PRO A 76 4.29 17.97 9.18
CA PRO A 76 3.66 17.42 8.01
C PRO A 76 2.77 16.30 8.51
N LEU A 77 1.46 16.51 8.39
CA LEU A 77 0.48 15.46 8.63
C LEU A 77 0.55 14.58 7.39
N GLU A 78 1.61 13.78 7.31
CA GLU A 78 1.65 12.59 6.46
C GLU A 78 0.55 11.68 7.00
N PHE A 79 -0.67 11.94 6.54
CA PHE A 79 -1.77 11.01 6.60
C PHE A 79 -1.25 9.74 5.93
N TYR A 80 -0.97 8.71 6.73
CA TYR A 80 -0.96 7.34 6.24
C TYR A 80 -2.33 7.14 5.60
N THR A 81 -2.39 7.25 4.28
CA THR A 81 -3.60 6.97 3.54
C THR A 81 -3.87 5.48 3.74
N GLU A 82 -5.13 5.12 4.01
CA GLU A 82 -5.53 3.71 4.21
C GLU A 82 -5.16 2.80 3.02
N GLY A 83 -4.77 3.38 1.88
CA GLY A 83 -4.26 2.66 0.71
C GLY A 83 -2.91 1.97 0.93
N ASP A 84 -2.01 2.50 1.75
CA ASP A 84 -0.62 2.00 1.82
C ASP A 84 -0.53 0.62 2.50
N ALA A 85 -1.28 0.43 3.59
CA ALA A 85 -1.35 -0.86 4.29
C ALA A 85 -1.94 -1.97 3.41
N THR A 86 -2.86 -1.63 2.51
CA THR A 86 -3.45 -2.61 1.58
C THR A 86 -2.47 -3.01 0.47
N TYR A 87 -1.61 -2.09 0.03
CA TYR A 87 -0.61 -2.35 -0.99
C TYR A 87 0.46 -3.32 -0.47
N HIS A 88 1.02 -3.06 0.71
CA HIS A 88 2.05 -3.91 1.32
C HIS A 88 1.56 -5.33 1.53
N LEU A 89 0.34 -5.50 2.05
CA LEU A 89 -0.26 -6.82 2.25
C LEU A 89 -0.47 -7.57 0.92
N SER A 90 -0.87 -6.86 -0.14
CA SER A 90 -1.07 -7.47 -1.46
C SER A 90 0.23 -7.94 -2.10
N GLN A 91 1.33 -7.23 -1.88
CA GLN A 91 2.65 -7.62 -2.41
C GLN A 91 3.25 -8.74 -1.57
N PHE A 92 3.09 -8.68 -0.24
CA PHE A 92 3.50 -9.75 0.67
C PHE A 92 2.88 -11.09 0.24
N ASN A 93 1.56 -11.14 0.10
CA ASN A 93 0.84 -12.38 -0.25
C ASN A 93 1.17 -12.91 -1.66
N LYS A 94 1.69 -12.08 -2.57
CA LYS A 94 2.13 -12.55 -3.89
C LYS A 94 3.52 -13.18 -3.86
N LEU A 95 4.34 -12.78 -2.91
CA LEU A 95 5.72 -13.24 -2.78
C LEU A 95 5.82 -14.44 -1.85
N ASP A 96 4.89 -14.56 -0.91
CA ASP A 96 4.72 -15.72 -0.03
C ASP A 96 4.17 -16.88 -0.88
N LEU A 97 5.07 -17.59 -1.55
CA LEU A 97 4.72 -18.59 -2.57
C LEU A 97 4.20 -19.87 -1.94
N ASP A 98 4.67 -20.20 -0.74
CA ASP A 98 4.24 -21.37 0.01
C ASP A 98 3.12 -21.06 1.03
N GLY A 99 2.84 -19.77 1.29
CA GLY A 99 1.74 -19.31 2.13
C GLY A 99 2.01 -19.51 3.62
N ASP A 100 3.27 -19.57 4.03
CA ASP A 100 3.68 -19.81 5.42
C ASP A 100 3.65 -18.53 6.28
N GLY A 101 3.38 -17.38 5.68
CA GLY A 101 3.33 -16.08 6.33
C GLY A 101 4.70 -15.46 6.59
N ASN A 102 5.76 -16.01 6.01
CA ASN A 102 7.13 -15.51 6.06
C ASN A 102 7.69 -15.41 4.63
N LEU A 103 8.61 -14.48 4.42
CA LEU A 103 9.28 -14.33 3.14
C LEU A 103 10.76 -14.66 3.28
N THR A 104 11.19 -15.72 2.59
CA THR A 104 12.60 -16.06 2.45
C THR A 104 13.32 -15.09 1.51
N PHE A 105 14.65 -15.05 1.59
CA PHE A 105 15.46 -14.26 0.66
C PHE A 105 15.19 -14.59 -0.82
N TYR A 106 14.90 -15.87 -1.11
CA TYR A 106 14.62 -16.33 -2.47
C TYR A 106 13.31 -15.75 -3.02
N GLU A 107 12.28 -15.65 -2.18
CA GLU A 107 10.96 -15.14 -2.56
C GLU A 107 10.98 -13.64 -2.83
N VAL A 108 11.67 -12.86 -1.97
CA VAL A 108 11.74 -11.41 -2.15
C VAL A 108 12.67 -10.96 -3.26
N LYS A 109 13.55 -11.84 -3.75
CA LYS A 109 14.47 -11.54 -4.86
C LYS A 109 13.73 -11.13 -6.14
N GLY A 110 12.52 -11.63 -6.34
CA GLY A 110 11.68 -11.29 -7.49
C GLY A 110 11.21 -9.83 -7.52
N LEU A 111 11.15 -9.15 -6.37
CA LEU A 111 10.69 -7.75 -6.31
C LEU A 111 11.70 -6.74 -6.88
N ALA A 112 13.00 -7.06 -6.77
CA ALA A 112 14.08 -6.11 -7.04
C ALA A 112 15.18 -6.78 -7.86
N SER A 113 14.78 -7.36 -9.00
CA SER A 113 15.65 -8.15 -9.90
C SER A 113 16.87 -7.39 -10.43
N ASP A 114 16.77 -6.07 -10.45
CA ASP A 114 17.72 -5.08 -10.95
C ASP A 114 18.72 -4.64 -9.87
N ILE A 115 18.51 -5.04 -8.60
CA ILE A 115 19.49 -4.87 -7.53
C ILE A 115 20.44 -6.07 -7.52
N SER A 116 21.74 -5.83 -7.37
CA SER A 116 22.71 -6.90 -7.24
C SER A 116 22.44 -7.76 -6.00
N GLN A 117 22.71 -9.06 -6.09
CA GLN A 117 22.42 -9.99 -5.00
C GLN A 117 23.11 -9.60 -3.68
N ASP A 118 24.33 -9.07 -3.73
CA ASP A 118 25.06 -8.63 -2.55
C ASP A 118 24.40 -7.44 -1.85
N ASN A 119 23.95 -6.45 -2.63
CA ASN A 119 23.23 -5.29 -2.08
C ASN A 119 21.86 -5.69 -1.55
N LEU A 120 21.18 -6.59 -2.26
CA LEU A 120 19.87 -7.09 -1.84
C LEU A 120 19.96 -7.91 -0.55
N SER A 121 21.01 -8.73 -0.40
CA SER A 121 21.28 -9.47 0.84
C SER A 121 21.47 -8.50 2.01
N GLY A 122 22.26 -7.44 1.83
CA GLY A 122 22.45 -6.43 2.88
C GLY A 122 21.15 -5.69 3.25
N ILE A 123 20.26 -5.46 2.28
CA ILE A 123 18.95 -4.87 2.52
C ILE A 123 18.04 -5.84 3.29
N PHE A 124 18.05 -7.12 2.91
CA PHE A 124 17.29 -8.17 3.58
C PHE A 124 17.72 -8.32 5.04
N ASP A 125 19.03 -8.44 5.28
CA ASP A 125 19.60 -8.58 6.62
C ASP A 125 19.30 -7.36 7.50
N ALA A 126 19.24 -6.16 6.92
CA ALA A 126 18.85 -4.96 7.64
C ALA A 126 17.36 -4.91 8.00
N ALA A 127 16.50 -5.54 7.18
CA ALA A 127 15.06 -5.63 7.41
C ALA A 127 14.68 -6.75 8.39
N ASP A 128 15.43 -7.86 8.40
CA ASP A 128 15.25 -8.98 9.32
C ASP A 128 15.75 -8.63 10.72
N LYS A 129 14.89 -7.93 11.48
CA LYS A 129 15.22 -7.39 12.81
C LYS A 129 15.61 -8.48 13.81
N ASN A 130 15.05 -9.67 13.64
CA ASN A 130 15.26 -10.77 14.56
C ASN A 130 16.32 -11.79 14.08
N ASN A 131 16.84 -11.62 12.86
CA ASN A 131 17.87 -12.43 12.22
C ASN A 131 17.51 -13.92 12.15
N ASN A 132 16.24 -14.24 11.88
CA ASN A 132 15.78 -15.63 11.70
C ASN A 132 15.88 -16.11 10.25
N GLY A 133 16.34 -15.26 9.33
CA GLY A 133 16.50 -15.55 7.91
C GLY A 133 15.20 -15.44 7.10
N VAL A 134 14.12 -14.90 7.69
CA VAL A 134 12.82 -14.71 7.02
C VAL A 134 12.16 -13.40 7.42
N LEU A 135 11.46 -12.75 6.50
CA LEU A 135 10.74 -11.51 6.78
C LEU A 135 9.27 -11.78 7.06
N LYS A 136 8.77 -11.36 8.22
CA LYS A 136 7.33 -11.34 8.50
C LYS A 136 6.70 -10.08 7.92
N GLY A 137 5.36 -10.03 7.84
CA GLY A 137 4.63 -8.85 7.37
C GLY A 137 5.05 -7.54 8.07
N SER A 138 5.36 -7.57 9.37
CA SER A 138 5.84 -6.40 10.12
C SER A 138 7.29 -5.98 9.80
N GLU A 139 8.10 -6.87 9.23
CA GLU A 139 9.49 -6.63 8.82
C GLU A 139 9.57 -6.26 7.34
N PHE A 140 8.62 -6.75 6.54
CA PHE A 140 8.49 -6.45 5.11
C PHE A 140 8.31 -4.95 4.81
N ASP A 141 7.58 -4.21 5.66
CA ASP A 141 7.48 -2.75 5.52
C ASP A 141 8.87 -2.09 5.60
N GLY A 142 9.74 -2.58 6.48
CA GLY A 142 11.12 -2.11 6.61
C GLY A 142 11.94 -2.43 5.37
N TYR A 143 11.76 -3.64 4.82
CA TYR A 143 12.40 -4.05 3.57
C TYR A 143 12.05 -3.12 2.40
N LEU A 144 10.77 -2.79 2.21
CA LEU A 144 10.33 -1.87 1.17
C LEU A 144 10.93 -0.45 1.36
N GLN A 145 11.01 0.03 2.60
CA GLN A 145 11.65 1.31 2.91
C GLN A 145 13.15 1.32 2.56
N PHE A 146 13.86 0.22 2.82
CA PHE A 146 15.27 0.12 2.46
C PHE A 146 15.49 0.06 0.95
N ILE A 147 14.60 -0.61 0.20
CA ILE A 147 14.62 -0.62 -1.26
C ILE A 147 14.41 0.79 -1.82
N ASP A 148 13.37 1.51 -1.37
CA ASP A 148 13.10 2.87 -1.82
C ASP A 148 14.28 3.80 -1.54
N LYS A 149 14.88 3.69 -0.35
CA LYS A 149 16.09 4.42 0.02
C LYS A 149 17.26 4.09 -0.91
N TYR A 150 17.46 2.82 -1.26
CA TYR A 150 18.53 2.39 -2.15
C TYR A 150 18.40 3.02 -3.55
N TYR A 151 17.19 3.01 -4.15
CA TYR A 151 16.95 3.65 -5.45
C TYR A 151 17.14 5.18 -5.41
N LYS A 152 16.73 5.84 -4.31
CA LYS A 152 16.96 7.28 -4.11
C LYS A 152 18.45 7.62 -4.09
N GLU A 153 19.29 6.78 -3.47
CA GLU A 153 20.75 6.99 -3.45
C GLU A 153 21.40 6.73 -4.81
N LEU A 154 20.97 5.68 -5.53
CA LEU A 154 21.43 5.43 -6.90
C LEU A 154 21.15 6.64 -7.83
N GLY A 155 19.96 7.23 -7.75
CA GLY A 155 19.59 8.40 -8.55
C GLY A 155 20.46 9.63 -8.25
N LYS A 156 20.91 9.81 -7.00
CA LYS A 156 21.82 10.91 -6.62
C LYS A 156 23.22 10.72 -7.19
N GLN A 157 23.74 9.50 -7.16
CA GLN A 157 25.07 9.17 -7.68
C GLN A 157 25.15 9.44 -9.19
N GLN A 158 24.16 8.97 -9.96
CA GLN A 158 24.11 9.21 -11.40
C GLN A 158 24.05 10.70 -11.75
N LYS A 159 23.28 11.51 -11.00
CA LYS A 159 23.22 12.97 -11.18
C LYS A 159 24.56 13.64 -10.86
N ALA A 160 25.29 13.19 -9.85
CA ALA A 160 26.60 13.71 -9.49
C ALA A 160 27.66 13.38 -10.56
N GLU A 161 27.68 12.14 -11.06
CA GLU A 161 28.62 11.69 -12.10
C GLU A 161 28.44 12.45 -13.42
N ARG A 162 27.18 12.74 -13.81
CA ARG A 162 26.87 13.57 -14.99
C ARG A 162 27.42 15.00 -14.85
N LYS A 163 27.29 15.61 -13.66
CA LYS A 163 27.84 16.95 -13.40
C LYS A 163 29.36 16.98 -13.49
N ASN A 164 30.03 15.96 -12.94
CA ASN A 164 31.50 15.85 -12.99
C ASN A 164 32.01 15.60 -14.41
N SER A 165 31.31 14.78 -15.21
CA SER A 165 31.68 14.46 -16.59
C SER A 165 31.49 15.63 -17.56
N ALA A 166 30.46 16.46 -17.34
CA ALA A 166 30.24 17.67 -18.14
C ALA A 166 31.35 18.73 -17.95
N GLN A 167 31.99 18.74 -16.78
CA GLN A 167 33.01 19.73 -16.42
C GLN A 167 34.41 19.35 -16.92
N GLN A 168 34.66 18.08 -17.23
CA GLN A 168 35.92 17.63 -17.85
C GLN A 168 35.94 17.83 -19.38
N LYS A 169 34.77 17.90 -20.03
CA LYS A 169 34.65 18.08 -21.49
C LYS A 169 34.85 19.53 -21.98
N SER A 170 35.03 20.50 -21.09
CA SER A 170 35.19 21.93 -21.42
C SER A 170 36.65 22.40 -21.55
N SER A 171 37.64 21.50 -21.48
CA SER A 171 39.08 21.85 -21.57
C SER A 171 39.79 21.39 -22.85
N SER A 172 39.09 20.85 -23.84
CA SER A 172 39.64 20.57 -25.19
C SER A 172 38.80 21.24 -26.28
N SER A 173 39.25 22.42 -26.70
CA SER A 173 38.68 23.24 -27.78
C SER A 173 39.00 22.71 -29.18
N SER A 174 37.99 22.58 -30.05
CA SER A 174 38.10 22.93 -31.48
C SER A 174 36.74 22.82 -32.20
N SER A 175 36.22 23.99 -32.57
CA SER A 175 35.46 24.28 -33.81
C SER A 175 34.80 23.10 -34.53
N SER A 176 33.47 23.01 -34.45
CA SER A 176 32.66 22.51 -35.56
C SER A 176 31.23 23.04 -35.45
N SER A 177 30.71 23.44 -36.60
CA SER A 177 29.47 24.16 -36.86
C SER A 177 28.21 23.51 -36.27
N ASN A 178 27.40 24.33 -35.59
CA ASN A 178 26.03 24.01 -35.14
C ASN A 178 25.10 23.72 -36.33
N PRO A 179 24.33 22.61 -36.28
CA PRO A 179 22.95 22.62 -36.68
C PRO A 179 22.06 22.83 -35.44
N SER A 180 21.17 23.81 -35.51
CA SER A 180 20.09 23.99 -34.53
C SER A 180 19.18 22.76 -34.56
N PHE A 181 19.34 21.86 -33.60
CA PHE A 181 18.45 20.71 -33.39
C PHE A 181 17.42 21.11 -32.34
N GLN A 182 16.16 21.16 -32.75
CA GLN A 182 15.02 21.35 -31.85
C GLN A 182 14.84 20.03 -31.09
N ASP A 183 15.04 20.09 -29.78
CA ASP A 183 14.88 18.97 -28.86
C ASP A 183 13.38 18.75 -28.61
N GLU A 184 12.72 18.13 -29.59
CA GLU A 184 11.43 17.47 -29.38
C GLU A 184 11.74 16.15 -28.67
N GLY A 185 11.13 15.91 -27.50
CA GLY A 185 11.48 14.78 -26.63
C GLY A 185 11.40 13.44 -27.36
N HIS A 186 12.55 12.90 -27.75
CA HIS A 186 12.61 11.59 -28.40
C HIS A 186 12.42 10.52 -27.32
N GLU A 187 11.28 9.82 -27.40
CA GLU A 187 10.95 8.68 -26.57
C GLU A 187 11.96 7.54 -26.83
N ILE A 188 12.41 6.88 -25.78
CA ILE A 188 13.34 5.76 -25.84
C ILE A 188 12.57 4.50 -25.46
N CYS A 189 12.71 3.44 -26.24
CA CYS A 189 12.08 2.15 -25.99
C CYS A 189 12.55 1.59 -24.64
N PRO A 190 11.63 1.29 -23.70
CA PRO A 190 12.01 0.78 -22.38
C PRO A 190 12.61 -0.63 -22.41
N VAL A 191 12.36 -1.38 -23.49
CA VAL A 191 12.84 -2.77 -23.63
C VAL A 191 14.27 -2.83 -24.16
N CYS A 192 14.60 -2.03 -25.18
CA CYS A 192 15.90 -2.13 -25.86
C CYS A 192 16.72 -0.84 -25.92
N GLY A 193 16.17 0.29 -25.48
CA GLY A 193 16.84 1.59 -25.59
C GLY A 193 16.86 2.21 -27.00
N GLY A 194 16.18 1.60 -27.97
CA GLY A 194 16.03 2.13 -29.32
C GLY A 194 15.14 3.37 -29.36
N ASN A 195 15.36 4.27 -30.31
CA ASN A 195 14.64 5.55 -30.43
C ASN A 195 13.85 5.68 -31.75
N GLN A 196 13.61 4.56 -32.43
CA GLN A 196 12.81 4.50 -33.65
C GLN A 196 11.56 3.66 -33.40
N PHE A 197 10.42 4.23 -33.77
CA PHE A 197 9.11 3.62 -33.62
C PHE A 197 8.32 3.78 -34.91
N THR A 198 7.63 2.72 -35.30
CA THR A 198 6.66 2.73 -36.39
C THR A 198 5.25 2.76 -35.80
N GLU A 199 4.48 3.78 -36.17
CA GLU A 199 3.06 3.89 -35.82
C GLU A 199 2.22 3.02 -36.78
N PHE A 200 1.30 2.21 -36.24
CA PHE A 200 0.39 1.39 -37.04
C PHE A 200 -0.97 1.21 -36.38
N TYR A 201 -2.02 1.05 -37.19
CA TYR A 201 -3.38 0.81 -36.72
C TYR A 201 -3.63 -0.68 -36.48
N ASN A 202 -4.02 -1.06 -35.25
CA ASN A 202 -4.31 -2.43 -34.90
C ASN A 202 -5.82 -2.72 -35.03
N SER A 203 -6.22 -3.42 -36.10
CA SER A 203 -7.63 -3.73 -36.37
C SER A 203 -8.28 -4.67 -35.36
N GLN A 204 -7.50 -5.42 -34.57
CA GLN A 204 -8.04 -6.31 -33.54
C GLN A 204 -8.59 -5.53 -32.34
N TYR A 205 -7.97 -4.39 -32.01
CA TYR A 205 -8.33 -3.57 -30.85
C TYR A 205 -8.99 -2.23 -31.25
N GLY A 206 -8.85 -1.83 -32.52
CA GLY A 206 -9.45 -0.60 -33.04
C GLY A 206 -8.69 0.68 -32.65
N GLU A 207 -7.41 0.56 -32.28
CA GLU A 207 -6.57 1.62 -31.69
C GLU A 207 -5.23 1.80 -32.44
N MET A 208 -4.53 2.91 -32.18
CA MET A 208 -3.20 3.20 -32.72
C MET A 208 -2.14 2.62 -31.78
N ASN A 209 -1.18 1.88 -32.35
CA ASN A 209 -0.07 1.30 -31.61
C ASN A 209 1.27 1.76 -32.17
N TRP A 210 2.29 1.69 -31.33
CA TRP A 210 3.67 1.99 -31.68
C TRP A 210 4.51 0.71 -31.60
N GLN A 211 5.23 0.36 -32.66
CA GLN A 211 6.17 -0.76 -32.65
C GLN A 211 7.61 -0.23 -32.63
N CYS A 212 8.46 -0.72 -31.72
CA CYS A 212 9.87 -0.40 -31.75
C CYS A 212 10.56 -1.12 -32.92
N ASP A 213 11.24 -0.37 -33.78
CA ASP A 213 11.89 -0.93 -34.98
C ASP A 213 13.09 -1.84 -34.64
N TYR A 214 13.64 -1.72 -33.42
CA TYR A 214 14.80 -2.48 -32.98
C TYR A 214 14.44 -3.83 -32.34
N CYS A 215 13.45 -3.86 -31.45
CA CYS A 215 13.07 -5.08 -30.74
C CYS A 215 11.74 -5.69 -31.17
N GLY A 216 10.94 -4.95 -31.96
CA GLY A 216 9.63 -5.37 -32.42
C GLY A 216 8.52 -5.24 -31.38
N GLU A 217 8.79 -4.69 -30.19
CA GLU A 217 7.78 -4.58 -29.15
C GLU A 217 6.72 -3.52 -29.43
N ILE A 218 5.49 -3.81 -29.03
CA ILE A 218 4.30 -3.02 -29.36
C ILE A 218 3.73 -2.35 -28.11
N PHE A 219 3.55 -1.03 -28.16
CA PHE A 219 2.99 -0.17 -27.12
C PHE A 219 1.63 0.38 -27.56
N ARG A 220 0.66 0.49 -26.64
CA ARG A 220 -0.69 1.02 -26.92
C ARG A 220 -0.74 2.53 -26.71
N SER A 221 -1.51 3.26 -27.52
CA SER A 221 -1.66 4.73 -27.38
C SER A 221 -2.32 5.18 -26.07
N ASP A 222 -3.06 4.27 -25.44
CA ASP A 222 -3.92 4.56 -24.29
C ASP A 222 -3.17 4.45 -22.97
N ASP A 223 -1.98 3.86 -23.00
CA ASP A 223 -1.01 4.00 -21.94
C ASP A 223 -0.56 5.46 -22.00
N GLU A 224 -1.28 6.34 -21.30
CA GLU A 224 -0.95 7.76 -21.15
C GLU A 224 0.55 7.89 -20.90
N PHE A 225 1.29 8.16 -21.97
CA PHE A 225 2.73 8.39 -21.97
C PHE A 225 2.99 9.81 -21.45
N TYR A 226 2.28 10.20 -20.38
CA TYR A 226 2.58 11.37 -19.60
C TYR A 226 3.70 10.99 -18.64
N ILE A 227 4.89 11.51 -18.93
CA ILE A 227 6.15 11.27 -18.23
C ILE A 227 6.15 11.98 -16.87
N ASP A 228 5.19 11.64 -16.00
CA ASP A 228 5.36 11.69 -14.54
C ASP A 228 5.64 10.28 -13.96
N TYR A 229 5.75 9.27 -14.84
CA TYR A 229 5.95 7.86 -14.49
C TYR A 229 7.31 7.54 -13.82
N TRP A 230 8.23 8.51 -13.73
CA TRP A 230 9.51 8.35 -13.02
C TRP A 230 9.43 8.63 -11.52
N GLU A 231 8.35 9.22 -11.00
CA GLU A 231 8.24 9.53 -9.56
C GLU A 231 7.30 8.61 -8.76
N SER A 232 6.51 7.72 -9.39
CA SER A 232 5.52 6.92 -8.64
C SER A 232 5.40 5.42 -8.94
N ASN A 233 5.97 4.85 -10.01
CA ASN A 233 5.66 3.45 -10.37
C ASN A 233 6.81 2.60 -10.94
N GLY A 234 8.04 2.77 -10.46
CA GLY A 234 9.21 1.97 -10.87
C GLY A 234 9.19 0.46 -10.56
N ILE A 235 8.07 -0.13 -10.12
CA ILE A 235 8.00 -1.55 -9.70
C ILE A 235 7.03 -2.39 -10.55
N LYS A 236 6.29 -1.81 -11.50
CA LYS A 236 5.12 -2.51 -12.08
C LYS A 236 5.28 -3.20 -13.44
N CYS A 237 6.46 -3.22 -14.08
CA CYS A 237 6.60 -3.75 -15.44
C CYS A 237 7.75 -4.77 -15.61
N ILE A 238 7.70 -5.95 -14.97
CA ILE A 238 8.58 -7.10 -15.31
C ILE A 238 7.81 -8.46 -15.28
N LEU A 239 6.50 -8.49 -15.51
CA LEU A 239 5.73 -9.75 -15.44
C LEU A 239 4.84 -10.02 -16.66
N PRO A 240 5.42 -10.05 -17.88
CA PRO A 240 5.17 -11.23 -18.72
C PRO A 240 6.38 -11.58 -19.62
N ALA A 241 7.40 -12.27 -19.09
CA ALA A 241 8.47 -12.84 -19.91
C ALA A 241 8.88 -14.27 -19.51
N LEU A 242 8.17 -14.91 -18.58
CA LEU A 242 8.59 -16.19 -17.97
C LEU A 242 7.79 -17.45 -18.40
N GLU A 243 6.78 -17.34 -19.27
CA GLU A 243 5.98 -18.53 -19.65
C GLU A 243 6.47 -19.31 -20.88
N ASN A 244 7.47 -18.84 -21.64
CA ASN A 244 7.84 -19.45 -22.92
C ASN A 244 9.17 -20.23 -22.97
N ASN A 245 9.77 -20.64 -21.84
CA ASN A 245 11.08 -21.30 -21.88
C ASN A 245 11.25 -22.54 -20.97
N LEU A 246 10.19 -23.32 -20.77
CA LEU A 246 10.27 -24.61 -20.03
C LEU A 246 10.19 -25.87 -20.90
N ASP A 247 10.39 -25.76 -22.21
CA ASP A 247 10.72 -26.91 -23.07
C ASP A 247 12.15 -26.74 -23.59
N ILE A 248 13.14 -27.14 -22.79
CA ILE A 248 14.46 -27.71 -23.16
C ILE A 248 15.27 -27.86 -21.86
N ILE A 249 15.25 -29.09 -21.32
CA ILE A 249 16.31 -29.88 -20.65
C ILE A 249 15.64 -30.91 -19.72
#